data_AF-A0A183L2H3-F1
#
_entry.id   AF-A0A183L2H3-F1
#
_cell.length_a   1.000
_cell.length_b   1.000
_cell.length_c   1.000
_cell.angle_alpha   90.00
_cell.angle_beta   90.00
_cell.angle_gamma   90.00
#
_symmetry.space_group_name_H-M   'P 1'
#
loop_
_entity.id
_entity.type
_entity.pdbx_description
1 polymer ?
#
loop_
_entity_poly.entity_id
_entity_poly.type
_entity_poly.pdbx_seq_one_letter_code
_entity_poly.pdbx_strand_id
1 'polypeptide(L)'
;MRTLSAALQPRADNIEMDWKLVEKFHDGKEKPIEVVVVPKQMAPIFPDRFSTYFGFFKSDKSSTIQGQVNFNCSVLGEKKSFILSISNAILFNDKLNCSGSLPIHRLAGNMRMNELIDGYHSIQLNEMNEKNETELKSIRQQVEDLSCQLNILSKFTSLVAVDPVKLDVDPKERVKVTVPLMFRRFSGMIH
;
A
#
# COMPACT_ATOMS: atom_id res chain seq x y z
N MET A 1 -13.40 -24.69 11.54
CA MET A 1 -14.39 -23.71 12.07
C MET A 1 -13.80 -22.42 12.67
N ARG A 2 -12.54 -22.39 13.16
CA ARG A 2 -11.94 -21.16 13.76
C ARG A 2 -11.87 -19.94 12.82
N THR A 3 -11.78 -20.14 11.50
CA THR A 3 -11.73 -19.04 10.53
C THR A 3 -13.08 -18.34 10.36
N LEU A 4 -14.19 -19.08 10.47
CA LEU A 4 -15.54 -18.52 10.32
C LEU A 4 -16.01 -17.80 11.58
N SER A 5 -15.54 -18.20 12.77
CA SER A 5 -15.90 -17.52 14.02
C SER A 5 -15.43 -16.06 14.05
N ALA A 6 -14.34 -15.72 13.36
CA ALA A 6 -13.88 -14.34 13.24
C ALA A 6 -14.86 -13.46 12.43
N ALA A 7 -15.49 -14.02 11.39
CA ALA A 7 -16.46 -13.30 10.56
C ALA A 7 -17.80 -13.04 11.29
N LEU A 8 -18.05 -13.74 12.40
CA LEU A 8 -19.27 -13.60 13.22
C LEU A 8 -19.09 -12.65 14.41
N GLN A 9 -17.87 -12.17 14.65
CA GLN A 9 -17.61 -11.22 15.72
C GLN A 9 -18.13 -9.83 15.38
N PRO A 10 -18.58 -9.04 16.37
CA PRO A 10 -18.87 -7.64 16.17
C PRO A 10 -17.62 -6.95 15.62
N ARG A 11 -17.78 -6.18 14.55
CA ARG A 11 -16.68 -5.49 13.86
C ARG A 11 -16.98 -4.01 13.76
N ALA A 12 -15.93 -3.20 13.72
CA ALA A 12 -16.06 -1.82 13.29
C ALA A 12 -16.13 -1.82 11.75
N ASP A 13 -17.22 -1.30 11.20
CA ASP A 13 -17.44 -1.13 9.77
C ASP A 13 -17.61 0.35 9.39
N ASN A 14 -17.78 0.62 8.09
CA ASN A 14 -17.91 1.98 7.54
C ASN A 14 -16.79 2.90 8.05
N ILE A 15 -15.56 2.40 7.97
CA ILE A 15 -14.39 3.09 8.50
C ILE A 15 -14.02 4.21 7.55
N GLU A 16 -13.91 5.42 8.10
CA GLU A 16 -13.49 6.62 7.39
C GLU A 16 -12.40 7.32 8.19
N MET A 17 -11.32 7.72 7.52
CA MET A 17 -10.29 8.60 8.09
C MET A 17 -10.26 9.91 7.33
N ASP A 18 -10.47 11.00 8.05
CA ASP A 18 -10.40 12.36 7.54
C ASP A 18 -9.17 13.07 8.11
N TRP A 19 -8.23 13.39 7.23
CA TRP A 19 -6.93 13.97 7.56
C TRP A 19 -7.00 15.49 7.43
N LYS A 20 -7.23 16.16 8.56
CA LYS A 20 -7.30 17.63 8.63
C LYS A 20 -5.94 18.19 9.02
N LEU A 21 -4.99 18.12 8.08
CA LEU A 21 -3.63 18.58 8.30
C LEU A 21 -3.38 19.92 7.61
N VAL A 22 -2.61 20.78 8.28
CA VAL A 22 -2.23 22.11 7.82
C VAL A 22 -0.73 22.28 7.98
N GLU A 23 -0.12 22.84 6.95
CA GLU A 23 1.27 23.26 6.93
C GLU A 23 1.34 24.73 7.31
N LYS A 24 2.10 25.05 8.35
CA LYS A 24 2.31 26.40 8.85
C LYS A 24 3.73 26.86 8.55
N PHE A 25 3.84 27.91 7.74
CA PHE A 25 5.11 28.49 7.31
C PHE A 25 5.63 29.53 8.31
N HIS A 26 6.92 29.88 8.20
CA HIS A 26 7.56 30.88 9.06
C HIS A 26 6.94 32.28 8.94
N ASP A 27 6.34 32.62 7.79
CA ASP A 27 5.63 33.89 7.58
C ASP A 27 4.22 33.89 8.18
N GLY A 28 3.83 32.82 8.90
CA GLY A 28 2.55 32.66 9.56
C GLY A 28 1.43 32.20 8.62
N LYS A 29 1.69 32.03 7.32
CA LYS A 29 0.69 31.47 6.40
C LYS A 29 0.43 30.00 6.69
N GLU A 30 -0.81 29.61 6.44
CA GLU A 30 -1.29 28.25 6.62
C GLU A 30 -1.82 27.71 5.29
N LYS A 31 -1.46 26.46 4.98
CA LYS A 31 -1.87 25.78 3.75
C LYS A 31 -2.40 24.37 4.09
N PRO A 32 -3.60 24.00 3.62
CA PRO A 32 -4.09 22.64 3.75
C PRO A 32 -3.16 21.63 3.05
N ILE A 33 -2.92 20.50 3.69
CA ILE A 33 -2.07 19.44 3.17
C ILE A 33 -2.95 18.38 2.51
N GLU A 34 -2.63 18.04 1.26
CA GLU A 34 -3.21 16.88 0.59
C GLU A 34 -2.52 15.61 1.05
N VAL A 35 -3.29 14.69 1.63
CA VAL A 35 -2.78 13.42 2.17
C VAL A 35 -3.21 12.26 1.27
N VAL A 36 -2.22 11.54 0.75
CA VAL A 36 -2.41 10.27 0.05
C VAL A 36 -2.53 9.16 1.09
N VAL A 37 -3.72 8.57 1.18
CA VAL A 37 -4.03 7.52 2.16
C VAL A 37 -3.82 6.12 1.57
N VAL A 38 -3.21 5.24 2.36
CA VAL A 38 -3.03 3.82 2.04
C VAL A 38 -3.47 2.96 3.24
N PRO A 39 -4.34 1.95 3.06
CA PRO A 39 -5.00 1.55 1.82
C PRO A 39 -6.08 2.58 1.41
N LYS A 40 -6.50 2.57 0.14
CA LYS A 40 -7.63 3.42 -0.29
C LYS A 40 -8.95 2.86 0.23
N GLN A 41 -9.11 1.53 0.22
CA GLN A 41 -10.24 0.83 0.79
C GLN A 41 -9.94 0.40 2.23
N MET A 42 -10.67 0.96 3.18
CA MET A 42 -10.50 0.65 4.60
C MET A 42 -11.27 -0.62 4.96
N ALA A 43 -10.55 -1.67 5.32
CA ALA A 43 -11.15 -2.93 5.73
C ALA A 43 -11.76 -2.84 7.15
N PRO A 44 -12.85 -3.58 7.44
CA PRO A 44 -13.43 -3.67 8.78
C PRO A 44 -12.40 -4.12 9.83
N ILE A 45 -12.53 -3.61 11.05
CA ILE A 45 -11.65 -3.97 12.18
C ILE A 45 -12.37 -4.96 13.08
N PHE A 46 -11.73 -6.10 13.32
CA PHE A 46 -12.23 -7.16 14.18
C PHE A 46 -11.64 -7.06 15.60
N PRO A 47 -12.30 -7.61 16.62
CA PRO A 47 -11.79 -7.65 17.99
C PRO A 47 -10.40 -8.30 18.05
N ASP A 48 -9.54 -7.78 18.91
CA ASP A 48 -8.15 -8.23 19.12
C ASP A 48 -7.27 -8.20 17.86
N ARG A 49 -7.69 -7.44 16.83
CA ARG A 49 -6.91 -7.17 15.62
C ARG A 49 -6.58 -5.70 15.53
N PHE A 50 -5.46 -5.39 14.90
CA PHE A 50 -5.09 -4.03 14.55
C PHE A 50 -5.07 -3.89 13.02
N SER A 51 -5.44 -2.70 12.55
CA SER A 51 -5.27 -2.27 11.18
C SER A 51 -4.31 -1.09 11.14
N THR A 52 -3.47 -1.03 10.12
CA THR A 52 -2.53 0.07 9.92
C THR A 52 -2.95 0.87 8.71
N TYR A 53 -2.98 2.19 8.86
CA TYR A 53 -3.27 3.14 7.80
C TYR A 53 -2.11 4.11 7.70
N PHE A 54 -1.75 4.47 6.48
CA PHE A 54 -0.64 5.37 6.18
C PHE A 54 -1.17 6.62 5.51
N GLY A 55 -0.69 7.78 5.93
CA GLY A 55 -0.91 9.06 5.27
C GLY A 55 0.41 9.60 4.76
N PHE A 56 0.52 9.79 3.45
CA PHE A 56 1.69 10.39 2.81
C PHE A 56 1.36 11.79 2.35
N PHE A 57 2.24 12.73 2.63
CA PHE A 57 2.10 14.10 2.16
C PHE A 57 3.48 14.71 1.94
N LYS A 58 3.52 15.75 1.10
CA LYS A 58 4.72 16.56 0.91
C LYS A 58 4.69 17.70 1.92
N SER A 59 5.86 17.99 2.50
CA SER A 59 6.05 19.10 3.42
C SER A 59 7.34 19.81 3.04
N ASP A 60 7.35 21.14 3.12
CA ASP A 60 8.56 21.93 3.04
C ASP A 60 9.39 21.75 4.32
N LYS A 61 10.72 21.68 4.17
CA LYS A 61 11.62 21.38 5.31
C LYS A 61 11.59 22.44 6.42
N SER A 62 11.10 23.63 6.13
CA SER A 62 11.04 24.79 7.02
C SER A 62 9.66 25.01 7.64
N SER A 63 8.65 24.22 7.28
CA SER A 63 7.30 24.38 7.80
C SER A 63 7.07 23.50 9.04
N THR A 64 6.02 23.83 9.79
CA THR A 64 5.51 22.99 10.88
C THR A 64 4.18 22.40 10.50
N ILE A 65 3.99 21.11 10.76
CA ILE A 65 2.74 20.42 10.46
C ILE A 65 1.87 20.44 11.71
N GLN A 66 0.62 20.85 11.56
CA GLN A 66 -0.39 20.89 12.62
C GLN A 66 -1.69 20.27 12.15
N GLY A 67 -2.58 19.97 13.10
CA GLY A 67 -3.92 19.47 12.80
C GLY A 67 -4.22 18.13 13.46
N GLN A 68 -5.19 17.43 12.91
CA GLN A 68 -5.75 16.23 13.51
C GLN A 68 -6.22 15.22 12.45
N VAL A 69 -6.32 13.97 12.87
CA VAL A 69 -6.96 12.90 12.11
C VAL A 69 -8.24 12.50 12.81
N ASN A 70 -9.34 12.56 12.09
CA ASN A 70 -10.64 12.08 12.56
C ASN A 70 -10.85 10.65 12.05
N PHE A 71 -11.08 9.72 12.96
CA PHE A 71 -11.40 8.34 12.66
C PHE A 71 -12.86 8.09 13.02
N ASN A 72 -13.67 7.75 12.01
CA ASN A 72 -15.09 7.44 12.18
C ASN A 72 -15.33 5.98 11.83
N CYS A 73 -16.19 5.32 12.60
CA CYS A 73 -16.63 3.97 12.30
C CYS A 73 -18.02 3.70 12.88
N SER A 74 -18.63 2.60 12.45
CA SER A 74 -19.86 2.07 13.03
C SER A 74 -19.54 0.75 13.76
N VAL A 75 -19.99 0.64 15.01
CA VAL A 75 -19.89 -0.59 15.80
C VAL A 75 -21.30 -0.97 16.22
N LEU A 76 -21.78 -2.13 15.78
CA LEU A 76 -23.14 -2.60 16.05
C LEU A 76 -24.23 -1.58 15.64
N GLY A 77 -23.99 -0.80 14.58
CA GLY A 77 -24.89 0.24 14.08
C GLY A 77 -24.77 1.59 14.80
N GLU A 78 -23.99 1.68 15.87
CA GLU A 78 -23.68 2.94 16.53
C GLU A 78 -22.48 3.62 15.90
N LYS A 79 -22.65 4.89 15.50
CA LYS A 79 -21.53 5.72 15.00
C LYS A 79 -20.62 6.10 16.16
N LYS A 80 -19.32 5.87 15.98
CA LYS A 80 -18.24 6.31 16.88
C LYS A 80 -17.30 7.22 16.10
N SER A 81 -16.79 8.24 16.78
CA SER A 81 -15.83 9.19 16.23
C SER A 81 -14.71 9.41 17.23
N PHE A 82 -13.48 9.39 16.72
CA PHE A 82 -12.26 9.53 17.50
C PHE A 82 -11.41 10.59 16.83
N ILE A 83 -10.83 11.48 17.63
CA ILE A 83 -9.98 12.58 17.12
C ILE A 83 -8.59 12.39 17.70
N LEU A 84 -7.60 12.32 16.82
CA LEU A 84 -6.19 12.25 17.18
C LEU A 84 -5.48 13.52 16.72
N SER A 85 -5.01 14.33 17.66
CA SER A 85 -4.15 15.48 17.35
C SER A 85 -2.76 14.99 16.93
N ILE A 86 -2.18 15.59 15.88
CA ILE A 86 -0.80 15.31 15.45
C ILE A 86 0.19 15.68 16.56
N SER A 87 -0.12 16.67 17.40
CA SER A 87 0.73 17.01 18.55
C SER A 87 0.96 15.84 19.50
N ASN A 88 0.05 14.87 19.52
CA ASN A 88 0.14 13.67 20.35
C ASN A 88 0.88 12.53 19.63
N ALA A 89 1.22 12.70 18.35
CA ALA A 89 2.00 11.72 17.61
C ALA A 89 3.43 11.70 18.17
N ILE A 90 3.90 10.51 18.50
CA ILE A 90 5.28 10.30 18.93
C ILE A 90 6.17 10.52 17.70
N LEU A 91 6.90 11.63 17.69
CA LEU A 91 7.97 11.85 16.72
C LEU A 91 9.10 10.87 17.02
N PHE A 92 9.21 9.82 16.21
CA PHE A 92 10.38 8.94 16.21
C PHE A 92 11.53 9.63 15.48
N ASN A 93 12.23 10.55 16.16
CA ASN A 93 13.54 11.02 15.74
C ASN A 93 14.61 10.25 16.53
N ASP A 94 15.47 9.53 15.81
CA ASP A 94 16.88 9.25 16.17
C ASP A 94 17.21 8.51 17.48
N LYS A 95 16.53 7.39 17.80
CA LYS A 95 17.07 6.43 18.81
C LYS A 95 17.23 4.98 18.33
N LEU A 96 16.76 4.67 17.13
CA LEU A 96 17.15 3.45 16.44
C LEU A 96 18.15 3.87 15.37
N ASN A 97 19.28 3.17 15.25
CA ASN A 97 20.24 3.27 14.14
C ASN A 97 19.59 2.84 12.80
N CYS A 98 18.36 3.26 12.53
CA CYS A 98 17.73 3.14 11.24
C CYS A 98 18.28 4.30 10.42
N SER A 99 19.24 3.98 9.54
CA SER A 99 19.58 4.82 8.38
C SER A 99 18.31 5.47 7.84
N GLY A 100 18.36 6.76 7.45
CA GLY A 100 17.22 7.67 7.17
C GLY A 100 16.11 7.24 6.18
N SER A 101 15.95 5.96 5.89
CA SER A 101 14.81 5.32 5.27
C SER A 101 14.09 4.40 6.28
N LEU A 102 13.14 4.95 7.04
CA LEU A 102 12.22 4.08 7.78
C LEU A 102 11.51 3.15 6.77
N PRO A 103 11.53 1.82 6.95
CA PRO A 103 10.90 0.86 6.02
C PRO A 103 9.36 0.99 5.95
N ILE A 104 8.78 1.97 6.65
CA ILE A 104 7.36 2.30 6.68
C ILE A 104 6.83 2.60 5.26
N HIS A 105 7.60 3.31 4.43
CA HIS A 105 7.20 3.56 3.03
C HIS A 105 7.13 2.26 2.21
N ARG A 106 8.04 1.31 2.45
CA ARG A 106 7.99 -0.02 1.83
C ARG A 106 6.82 -0.85 2.36
N LEU A 107 6.50 -0.75 3.66
CA LEU A 107 5.35 -1.42 4.26
C LEU A 107 4.03 -0.91 3.67
N ALA A 108 3.89 0.41 3.55
CA ALA A 108 2.72 1.00 2.90
C ALA A 108 2.64 0.63 1.42
N GLY A 109 3.78 0.62 0.72
CA GLY A 109 3.86 0.14 -0.65
C GLY A 109 3.40 -1.31 -0.81
N ASN A 110 3.82 -2.19 0.10
CA ASN A 110 3.32 -3.57 0.17
C ASN A 110 1.81 -3.63 0.38
N MET A 111 1.29 -2.83 1.30
CA MET A 111 -0.16 -2.76 1.53
C MET A 111 -0.92 -2.29 0.29
N ARG A 112 -0.40 -1.26 -0.40
CA ARG A 112 -0.99 -0.76 -1.64
C ARG A 112 -0.91 -1.79 -2.77
N MET A 113 0.19 -2.53 -2.90
CA MET A 113 0.31 -3.60 -3.88
C MET A 113 -0.66 -4.74 -3.60
N ASN A 114 -0.83 -5.15 -2.34
CA ASN A 114 -1.81 -6.17 -1.96
C ASN A 114 -3.23 -5.73 -2.32
N GLU A 115 -3.61 -4.49 -1.99
CA GLU A 115 -4.91 -3.93 -2.35
C GLU A 115 -5.15 -3.95 -3.87
N LEU A 116 -4.14 -3.57 -4.66
CA LEU A 116 -4.21 -3.61 -6.13
C LEU A 116 -4.32 -5.04 -6.66
N ILE A 117 -3.57 -5.98 -6.11
CA ILE A 117 -3.59 -7.40 -6.52
C ILE A 117 -4.93 -8.05 -6.17
N ASP A 118 -5.50 -7.74 -5.01
CA ASP A 118 -6.83 -8.20 -4.61
C ASP A 118 -7.90 -7.65 -5.57
N GLY A 119 -7.82 -6.35 -5.92
CA GLY A 119 -8.68 -5.75 -6.94
C GLY A 119 -8.51 -6.38 -8.33
N TYR A 120 -7.27 -6.65 -8.74
CA TYR A 120 -6.96 -7.36 -9.99
C TYR A 120 -7.64 -8.73 -10.02
N HIS A 121 -7.53 -9.51 -8.95
CA HIS A 121 -8.14 -10.82 -8.86
C HIS A 121 -9.67 -10.76 -8.88
N SER A 122 -10.27 -9.78 -8.21
CA SER A 122 -11.71 -9.55 -8.24
C SER A 122 -12.22 -9.31 -9.66
N ILE A 123 -11.56 -8.44 -10.43
CA ILE A 123 -11.93 -8.15 -11.83
C ILE A 123 -11.69 -9.36 -12.73
N GLN A 124 -10.61 -10.11 -12.49
CA GLN A 124 -10.27 -11.30 -13.27
C GLN A 124 -11.34 -12.40 -13.18
N LEU A 125 -12.11 -12.45 -12.09
CA LEU A 125 -13.20 -13.41 -11.90
C LEU A 125 -14.50 -13.01 -12.62
N ASN A 126 -14.61 -11.77 -13.11
CA ASN A 126 -15.79 -11.29 -13.84
C ASN A 126 -15.70 -11.64 -15.33
N GLU A 127 -16.83 -11.56 -16.04
CA GLU A 127 -16.86 -11.75 -17.50
C GLU A 127 -15.92 -10.77 -18.21
N MET A 128 -15.10 -11.30 -19.13
CA MET A 128 -14.15 -10.48 -19.87
C MET A 128 -14.88 -9.58 -20.88
N ASN A 129 -14.71 -8.27 -20.71
CA ASN A 129 -15.12 -7.24 -21.65
C ASN A 129 -13.99 -6.21 -21.78
N GLU A 130 -14.09 -5.32 -22.77
CA GLU A 130 -13.02 -4.32 -23.06
C GLU A 130 -12.69 -3.42 -21.86
N LYS A 131 -13.71 -3.10 -21.04
CA LYS A 131 -13.54 -2.30 -19.82
C LYS A 131 -12.69 -3.04 -18.80
N ASN A 132 -13.02 -4.29 -18.51
CA ASN A 132 -12.30 -5.13 -17.56
C ASN A 132 -10.85 -5.37 -18.03
N GLU A 133 -10.63 -5.57 -19.32
CA GLU A 133 -9.27 -5.74 -19.87
C GLU A 133 -8.42 -4.48 -19.69
N THR A 134 -9.00 -3.30 -19.96
CA THR A 134 -8.34 -2.00 -19.78
C THR A 134 -7.98 -1.77 -18.31
N GLU A 135 -8.90 -2.10 -17.40
CA GLU A 135 -8.70 -1.95 -15.96
C GLU A 135 -7.62 -2.90 -15.43
N LEU A 136 -7.61 -4.17 -15.87
CA LEU A 136 -6.56 -5.14 -15.52
C LEU A 136 -5.18 -4.68 -16.00
N LYS A 137 -5.08 -4.14 -17.22
CA LYS A 137 -3.84 -3.55 -17.75
C LYS A 137 -3.36 -2.37 -16.91
N SER A 138 -4.28 -1.48 -16.53
CA SER A 138 -3.99 -0.33 -15.67
C SER A 138 -3.49 -0.74 -14.28
N ILE A 139 -4.16 -1.71 -13.64
CA ILE A 139 -3.74 -2.21 -12.31
C ILE A 139 -2.38 -2.91 -12.40
N ARG A 140 -2.17 -3.73 -13.43
CA ARG A 140 -0.89 -4.39 -13.66
C ARG A 140 0.25 -3.38 -13.77
N GLN A 141 0.09 -2.34 -14.59
CA GLN A 141 1.10 -1.28 -14.75
C GLN A 141 1.39 -0.60 -13.40
N GLN A 142 0.35 -0.24 -12.64
CA GLN A 142 0.54 0.37 -11.31
C GLN A 142 1.32 -0.53 -10.35
N VAL A 143 1.07 -1.85 -10.35
CA VAL A 143 1.80 -2.79 -9.51
C VAL A 143 3.25 -2.93 -9.96
N GLU A 144 3.51 -3.02 -11.27
CA GLU A 144 4.87 -3.07 -11.83
C GLU A 144 5.67 -1.79 -11.49
N ASP A 145 5.05 -0.62 -11.63
CA ASP A 145 5.67 0.67 -11.32
C ASP A 145 6.00 0.78 -9.82
N LEU A 146 5.04 0.46 -8.94
CA LEU A 146 5.25 0.49 -7.47
C LEU A 146 6.32 -0.50 -7.04
N SER A 147 6.30 -1.71 -7.60
CA SER A 147 7.26 -2.77 -7.33
C SER A 147 8.69 -2.32 -7.66
N CYS A 148 8.88 -1.72 -8.84
CA CYS A 148 10.18 -1.21 -9.28
C CYS A 148 10.63 -0.02 -8.44
N GLN A 149 9.74 0.95 -8.17
CA GLN A 149 10.06 2.16 -7.40
C GLN A 149 10.46 1.85 -5.95
N LEU A 150 9.84 0.84 -5.34
CA LEU A 150 10.08 0.48 -3.94
C LEU A 150 11.04 -0.69 -3.75
N ASN A 151 11.51 -1.27 -4.86
CA ASN A 151 12.33 -2.47 -4.89
C ASN A 151 11.71 -3.61 -4.04
N ILE A 152 10.47 -3.98 -4.39
CA ILE A 152 9.73 -5.06 -3.73
C ILE A 152 9.18 -5.99 -4.79
N LEU A 153 9.40 -7.29 -4.66
CA LEU A 153 8.85 -8.28 -5.57
C LEU A 153 7.32 -8.31 -5.50
N SER A 154 6.69 -8.38 -6.67
CA SER A 154 5.24 -8.46 -6.83
C SER A 154 4.86 -9.64 -7.72
N LYS A 155 3.55 -9.87 -7.89
CA LYS A 155 3.01 -10.88 -8.82
C LYS A 155 3.51 -10.71 -10.27
N PHE A 156 3.81 -9.48 -10.69
CA PHE A 156 4.13 -9.15 -12.09
C PHE A 156 5.60 -8.80 -12.32
N THR A 157 6.42 -8.81 -11.27
CA THR A 157 7.85 -8.48 -11.35
C THR A 157 8.69 -9.64 -10.84
N SER A 158 9.96 -9.66 -11.24
CA SER A 158 10.91 -10.70 -10.84
C SER A 158 12.29 -10.10 -10.69
N LEU A 159 13.05 -10.61 -9.71
CA LEU A 159 14.45 -10.27 -9.55
C LEU A 159 15.27 -11.21 -10.41
N VAL A 160 16.06 -10.62 -11.29
CA VAL A 160 16.99 -11.34 -12.16
C VAL A 160 18.39 -11.00 -11.70
N ALA A 161 19.08 -11.97 -11.11
CA ALA A 161 20.51 -11.86 -10.84
C ALA A 161 21.27 -12.12 -12.13
N VAL A 162 22.15 -11.20 -12.52
CA VAL A 162 22.99 -11.36 -13.70
C VAL A 162 24.45 -11.29 -13.30
N ASP A 163 25.25 -12.21 -13.84
CA ASP A 163 26.70 -12.20 -13.69
C ASP A 163 27.29 -11.22 -14.72
N PRO A 164 27.83 -10.06 -14.28
CA PRO A 164 28.33 -9.04 -15.19
C PRO A 164 29.52 -9.52 -16.01
N VAL A 165 30.26 -10.54 -15.56
CA VAL A 165 31.42 -11.09 -16.28
C VAL A 165 30.98 -11.98 -17.45
N LYS A 166 29.77 -12.55 -17.39
CA LYS A 166 29.17 -13.38 -18.45
C LYS A 166 28.30 -12.57 -19.41
N LEU A 167 28.01 -11.32 -19.09
CA LEU A 167 27.41 -10.37 -20.00
C LEU A 167 28.51 -9.78 -20.88
N ASP A 168 28.82 -10.46 -21.98
CA ASP A 168 29.69 -9.93 -23.04
C ASP A 168 28.93 -8.84 -23.83
N VAL A 169 28.63 -7.72 -23.17
CA VAL A 169 27.78 -6.65 -23.69
C VAL A 169 28.36 -5.30 -23.32
N ASP A 170 28.40 -4.36 -24.27
CA ASP A 170 28.78 -2.97 -24.01
C ASP A 170 27.86 -2.38 -22.91
N PRO A 171 28.39 -1.75 -21.86
CA PRO A 171 27.59 -1.13 -20.79
C PRO A 171 26.56 -0.09 -21.26
N LYS A 172 26.61 0.35 -22.53
CA LYS A 172 25.62 1.25 -23.15
C LYS A 172 24.43 0.54 -23.81
N GLU A 173 24.50 -0.78 -24.01
CA GLU A 173 23.43 -1.54 -24.66
C GLU A 173 22.43 -2.13 -23.67
N ARG A 174 21.15 -2.17 -24.07
CA ARG A 174 20.09 -2.80 -23.26
C ARG A 174 20.22 -4.32 -23.38
N VAL A 175 20.52 -4.99 -22.27
CA VAL A 175 20.55 -6.46 -22.20
C VAL A 175 19.13 -7.02 -22.22
N LYS A 176 18.82 -7.86 -23.21
CA LYS A 176 17.57 -8.63 -23.25
C LYS A 176 17.74 -9.94 -22.50
N VAL A 177 17.16 -10.05 -21.30
CA VAL A 177 17.16 -11.31 -20.55
C VAL A 177 15.86 -12.07 -20.83
N THR A 178 15.98 -13.33 -21.27
CA THR A 178 14.83 -14.23 -21.42
C THR A 178 14.67 -15.01 -20.13
N VAL A 179 13.60 -14.74 -19.39
CA VAL A 179 13.27 -15.47 -18.16
C VAL A 179 12.37 -16.65 -18.54
N PRO A 180 12.77 -17.91 -18.31
CA PRO A 180 11.88 -19.04 -18.52
C PRO A 180 10.76 -18.98 -17.48
N LEU A 181 9.53 -18.74 -17.92
CA LEU A 181 8.36 -18.88 -17.07
C LEU A 181 8.24 -20.36 -16.69
N MET A 182 8.47 -20.70 -15.42
CA MET A 182 8.18 -22.04 -14.92
C MET A 182 6.67 -22.26 -14.96
N PHE A 183 6.18 -22.85 -16.05
CA PHE A 183 4.85 -23.45 -16.08
C PHE A 183 4.85 -24.60 -15.07
N ARG A 184 4.12 -24.45 -13.96
CA ARG A 184 3.71 -25.61 -13.15
C ARG A 184 2.82 -26.48 -14.05
N ARG A 185 3.41 -27.52 -14.67
CA ARG A 185 2.63 -28.63 -15.22
C ARG A 185 1.91 -29.29 -14.04
N PHE A 186 0.63 -29.01 -13.85
CA PHE A 186 -0.25 -29.90 -13.11
C PHE A 186 -0.33 -31.20 -13.90
N SER A 187 0.57 -32.14 -13.60
CA SER A 187 0.44 -33.52 -14.05
C SER A 187 -0.53 -34.20 -13.10
N GLY A 188 -1.83 -33.94 -13.29
CA GLY A 188 -2.88 -34.75 -12.70
C GLY A 188 -2.93 -36.09 -13.42
N MET A 189 -2.13 -37.06 -12.97
CA MET A 189 -2.43 -38.47 -13.20
C MET A 189 -3.68 -38.77 -12.36
N ILE A 190 -4.83 -38.88 -13.02
CA ILE A 190 -5.98 -39.59 -12.49
C ILE A 190 -5.90 -40.98 -13.12
N HIS A 191 -5.81 -41.99 -12.26
CA HIS A 191 -5.85 -43.41 -12.60
C HIS A 191 -7.15 -43.81 -13.28
#